data_AF-A0A2T7PBE8-F1
#
_entry.id   AF-A0A2T7PBE8-F1
#
_cell.length_a   1.000
_cell.length_b   1.000
_cell.length_c   1.000
_cell.angle_alpha   90.00
_cell.angle_beta   90.00
_cell.angle_gamma   90.00
#
_symmetry.space_group_name_H-M   'P 1'
#
loop_
_entity.id
_entity.type
_entity.pdbx_description
1 polymer ?
#
loop_
_entity_poly.entity_id
_entity_poly.type
_entity_poly.pdbx_seq_one_letter_code
_entity_poly.pdbx_strand_id
1 'polypeptide(L)'
;MSPTTAAAAAAVLLVVCLFCKTDALPRRSYRFTWLRTTTTTPAPTTAPTIPECVTDTGIHLQVGESHKDFGEGWCRICECTFEGLTCIHGDCLPPMCVDYIRGDCCYYCPNGQNCRLPSGELITGPVELDGMSCKCPEQEYYLPGVPADRHTIAICTPTTTISTPTIKSVL
;
A
#
# COMPACT_ATOMS: atom_id res chain seq x y z
N MET A 1 -1.37 -19.13 46.82
CA MET A 1 -1.07 -20.54 46.53
C MET A 1 -0.91 -20.68 45.03
N SER A 2 0.33 -20.86 44.57
CA SER A 2 0.66 -21.30 43.20
C SER A 2 0.24 -22.78 43.00
N PRO A 3 0.12 -23.29 41.75
CA PRO A 3 1.28 -23.62 40.89
C PRO A 3 1.12 -23.06 39.44
N THR A 4 2.15 -22.58 38.72
CA THR A 4 3.36 -23.19 38.12
C THR A 4 3.12 -24.13 36.93
N THR A 5 3.96 -23.97 35.88
CA THR A 5 4.26 -24.82 34.68
C THR A 5 3.45 -24.53 33.41
N ALA A 6 3.97 -24.53 32.16
CA ALA A 6 5.29 -24.77 31.53
C ALA A 6 5.25 -24.09 30.13
N ALA A 7 6.26 -23.31 29.69
CA ALA A 7 7.40 -23.70 28.85
C ALA A 7 7.07 -24.60 27.63
N ALA A 8 7.20 -24.05 26.41
CA ALA A 8 7.54 -24.82 25.21
C ALA A 8 8.34 -23.93 24.22
N ALA A 9 9.59 -24.31 24.03
CA ALA A 9 10.53 -23.74 23.07
C ALA A 9 10.32 -24.35 21.68
N ALA A 10 10.52 -23.56 20.63
CA ALA A 10 10.75 -24.09 19.28
C ALA A 10 11.86 -23.27 18.62
N ALA A 11 13.06 -23.85 18.63
CA ALA A 11 14.22 -23.38 17.90
C ALA A 11 14.10 -23.83 16.44
N VAL A 12 14.10 -22.89 15.50
CA VAL A 12 14.15 -23.19 14.07
C VAL A 12 15.60 -23.14 13.62
N LEU A 13 16.13 -24.31 13.24
CA LEU A 13 17.40 -24.50 12.55
C LEU A 13 17.37 -23.75 11.21
N LEU A 14 18.29 -22.81 11.01
CA LEU A 14 18.69 -22.35 9.68
C LEU A 14 20.04 -22.99 9.34
N VAL A 15 19.96 -24.02 8.51
CA VAL A 15 21.11 -24.73 7.94
C VAL A 15 21.77 -23.82 6.91
N VAL A 16 22.99 -23.41 7.23
CA VAL A 16 23.92 -22.70 6.35
C VAL A 16 24.36 -23.68 5.25
N CYS A 17 23.90 -23.46 4.01
CA CYS A 17 24.47 -24.15 2.85
C CYS A 17 25.85 -23.56 2.52
N LEU A 18 26.86 -24.28 3.00
CA LEU A 18 28.27 -24.15 2.61
C LEU A 18 28.48 -24.42 1.11
N PHE A 19 29.28 -23.54 0.50
CA PHE A 19 30.35 -23.83 -0.46
C PHE A 19 30.16 -25.01 -1.44
N CYS A 20 29.67 -24.72 -2.65
CA CYS A 20 30.04 -25.51 -3.83
C CYS A 20 31.31 -24.94 -4.46
N LYS A 21 32.46 -25.42 -3.99
CA LYS A 21 33.76 -25.33 -4.65
C LYS A 21 33.97 -26.67 -5.36
N THR A 22 33.85 -26.70 -6.69
CA THR A 22 34.11 -27.92 -7.47
C THR A 22 35.29 -27.74 -8.42
N ASP A 23 36.03 -28.84 -8.52
CA ASP A 23 37.42 -28.96 -8.87
C ASP A 23 37.81 -28.65 -10.32
N ALA A 24 39.06 -28.21 -10.41
CA ALA A 24 39.81 -28.04 -11.65
C ALA A 24 40.16 -29.40 -12.27
N LEU A 25 39.91 -29.55 -13.56
CA LEU A 25 40.44 -30.63 -14.39
C LEU A 25 41.67 -30.16 -15.19
N PRO A 26 42.71 -31.00 -15.37
CA PRO A 26 43.91 -30.64 -16.12
C PRO A 26 43.63 -30.62 -17.63
N ARG A 27 43.70 -29.44 -18.24
CA ARG A 27 43.60 -29.26 -19.70
C ARG A 27 44.90 -29.72 -20.37
N ARG A 28 44.76 -30.79 -21.16
CA ARG A 28 45.75 -31.31 -22.10
C ARG A 28 46.06 -30.26 -23.18
N SER A 29 47.31 -29.83 -23.22
CA SER A 29 47.81 -28.80 -24.14
C SER A 29 48.07 -29.41 -25.52
N TYR A 30 47.26 -29.05 -26.52
CA TYR A 30 47.57 -29.28 -27.93
C TYR A 30 48.07 -27.95 -28.52
N ARG A 31 49.36 -27.90 -28.86
CA ARG A 31 49.94 -26.78 -29.62
C ARG A 31 49.51 -26.92 -31.08
N PHE A 32 48.52 -26.14 -31.48
CA PHE A 32 48.18 -25.90 -32.88
C PHE A 32 48.71 -24.53 -33.29
N THR A 33 49.77 -24.51 -34.09
CA THR A 33 50.35 -23.28 -34.62
C THR A 33 49.59 -22.90 -35.88
N TRP A 34 48.57 -22.03 -35.75
CA TRP A 34 47.89 -21.42 -36.88
C TRP A 34 48.58 -20.10 -37.25
N LEU A 35 48.98 -19.94 -38.51
CA LEU A 35 49.40 -18.67 -39.10
C LEU A 35 48.20 -17.72 -39.07
N ARG A 36 48.23 -16.74 -38.16
CA ARG A 36 47.16 -15.77 -37.91
C ARG A 36 47.45 -14.49 -38.69
N THR A 37 46.71 -14.26 -39.76
CA THR A 37 46.62 -12.95 -40.42
C THR A 37 46.00 -11.97 -39.43
N THR A 38 46.77 -11.00 -38.92
CA THR A 38 46.27 -9.96 -38.01
C THR A 38 45.55 -8.87 -38.80
N THR A 39 44.27 -9.09 -39.09
CA THR A 39 43.38 -7.99 -39.47
C THR A 39 42.89 -7.35 -38.17
N THR A 40 43.50 -6.22 -37.83
CA THR A 40 43.19 -5.43 -36.63
C THR A 40 41.83 -4.74 -36.82
N THR A 41 40.75 -5.45 -36.52
CA THR A 41 39.42 -4.84 -36.39
C THR A 41 39.41 -4.01 -35.09
N PRO A 42 39.16 -2.69 -35.14
CA PRO A 42 39.02 -1.89 -33.93
C PRO A 42 37.89 -2.49 -33.07
N ALA A 43 38.17 -2.73 -31.79
CA ALA A 43 37.17 -3.22 -30.86
C ALA A 43 35.96 -2.27 -30.89
N PRO A 44 34.73 -2.76 -31.06
CA PRO A 44 33.55 -1.91 -31.00
C PRO A 44 33.56 -1.23 -29.64
N THR A 45 33.73 0.10 -29.66
CA THR A 45 33.60 0.93 -28.47
C THR A 45 32.11 1.07 -28.22
N THR A 46 31.51 0.03 -27.65
CA THR A 46 30.12 0.09 -27.21
C THR A 46 30.10 1.00 -26.00
N ALA A 47 29.56 2.21 -26.15
CA ALA A 47 29.26 3.07 -25.01
C ALA A 47 28.42 2.26 -24.00
N PRO A 48 28.64 2.42 -22.69
CA PRO A 48 27.83 1.75 -21.69
C PRO A 48 26.37 2.13 -21.93
N THR A 49 25.56 1.16 -22.36
CA THR A 49 24.11 1.32 -22.46
C THR A 49 23.60 1.54 -21.05
N ILE A 50 23.16 2.76 -20.74
CA ILE A 50 22.47 3.05 -19.49
C ILE A 50 21.20 2.18 -19.47
N PRO A 51 20.96 1.39 -18.41
CA PRO A 51 19.77 0.55 -18.36
C PRO A 51 18.52 1.45 -18.35
N GLU A 52 17.66 1.25 -19.33
CA GLU A 52 16.34 1.85 -19.37
C GLU A 52 15.36 0.93 -18.64
N CYS A 53 14.46 1.51 -17.83
CA CYS A 53 13.39 0.76 -17.19
C CYS A 53 12.11 0.90 -18.01
N VAL A 54 11.30 -0.16 -18.07
CA VAL A 54 9.98 -0.13 -18.69
C VAL A 54 8.95 -0.60 -17.67
N THR A 55 7.94 0.22 -17.40
CA THR A 55 6.82 -0.15 -16.53
C THR A 55 5.96 -1.23 -17.19
N ASP A 56 5.12 -1.91 -16.42
CA ASP A 56 4.11 -2.83 -16.95
C ASP A 56 3.02 -2.13 -17.80
N THR A 57 2.85 -0.82 -17.64
CA THR A 57 2.03 0.05 -18.51
C THR A 57 2.75 0.45 -19.82
N GLY A 58 4.01 0.04 -20.00
CA GLY A 58 4.81 0.31 -21.19
C GLY A 58 5.51 1.67 -21.18
N ILE A 59 5.59 2.35 -20.04
CA ILE A 59 6.25 3.65 -19.92
C ILE A 59 7.75 3.43 -19.73
N HIS A 60 8.54 4.09 -20.57
CA HIS A 60 9.98 4.08 -20.53
C HIS A 60 10.51 5.14 -19.56
N LEU A 61 11.40 4.75 -18.65
CA LEU A 61 12.00 5.60 -17.63
C LEU A 61 13.52 5.51 -17.69
N GLN A 62 14.18 6.66 -17.62
CA GLN A 62 15.62 6.77 -17.44
C GLN A 62 16.00 6.58 -15.97
N VAL A 63 17.26 6.18 -15.71
CA VAL A 63 17.77 6.07 -14.34
C VAL A 63 17.66 7.42 -13.62
N GLY A 64 17.00 7.42 -12.47
CA GLY A 64 16.69 8.61 -11.67
C GLY A 64 15.29 9.20 -11.93
N GLU A 65 14.56 8.71 -12.94
CA GLU A 65 13.18 9.13 -13.18
C GLU A 65 12.18 8.33 -12.35
N SER A 66 11.05 8.97 -12.06
CA SER A 66 9.91 8.34 -11.40
C SER A 66 8.62 8.58 -12.16
N HIS A 67 7.71 7.61 -12.05
CA HIS A 67 6.38 7.67 -12.63
C HIS A 67 5.34 7.36 -11.55
N LYS A 68 4.21 8.07 -11.59
CA LYS A 68 3.09 7.85 -10.68
C LYS A 68 1.86 7.46 -11.50
N ASP A 69 1.37 6.25 -11.25
CA ASP A 69 0.08 5.78 -11.77
C ASP A 69 -1.00 5.94 -10.70
N PHE A 70 -2.18 6.34 -11.14
CA PHE A 70 -3.30 6.67 -10.27
C PHE A 70 -4.54 5.93 -10.73
N GLY A 71 -5.13 5.13 -9.84
CA GLY A 71 -6.44 4.52 -10.07
C GLY A 71 -7.47 4.93 -9.05
N GLU A 72 -8.65 4.34 -9.10
CA GLU A 72 -9.68 4.58 -8.10
C GLU A 72 -9.33 3.84 -6.80
N GLY A 73 -8.94 4.59 -5.77
CA GLY A 73 -8.64 4.01 -4.45
C GLY A 73 -7.25 3.33 -4.34
N TRP A 74 -6.38 3.49 -5.34
CA TRP A 74 -4.99 3.03 -5.27
C TRP A 74 -4.06 3.99 -6.01
N CYS A 75 -2.79 3.92 -5.65
CA CYS A 75 -1.72 4.56 -6.40
C CYS A 75 -0.52 3.63 -6.52
N ARG A 76 0.30 3.88 -7.53
CA ARG A 76 1.57 3.21 -7.71
C ARG A 76 2.64 4.21 -8.06
N ILE A 77 3.77 4.11 -7.40
CA ILE A 77 4.92 4.97 -7.62
C ILE A 77 6.07 4.07 -8.04
N CYS A 78 6.53 4.24 -9.27
CA CYS A 78 7.66 3.50 -9.81
C CYS A 78 8.87 4.43 -9.96
N GLU A 79 10.05 3.94 -9.58
CA GLU A 79 11.33 4.63 -9.72
C GLU A 79 12.30 3.73 -10.48
N CYS A 80 12.96 4.30 -11.49
CA CYS A 80 14.02 3.62 -12.22
C CYS A 80 15.35 3.91 -11.57
N THR A 81 15.99 2.89 -10.99
CA THR A 81 17.30 2.99 -10.37
C THR A 81 18.34 2.22 -11.20
N PHE A 82 19.62 2.31 -10.84
CA PHE A 82 20.66 1.48 -11.48
C PHE A 82 20.45 -0.03 -11.27
N GLU A 83 19.67 -0.42 -10.26
CA GLU A 83 19.32 -1.82 -9.97
C GLU A 83 18.09 -2.30 -10.78
N GLY A 84 17.40 -1.37 -11.45
CA GLY A 84 16.19 -1.62 -12.21
C GLY A 84 14.98 -0.84 -11.70
N LEU A 85 13.79 -1.26 -12.15
CA LEU A 85 12.52 -0.65 -11.78
C LEU A 85 12.04 -1.14 -10.42
N THR A 86 11.81 -0.22 -9.49
CA THR A 86 11.17 -0.51 -8.20
C THR A 86 9.83 0.21 -8.13
N CYS A 87 8.75 -0.51 -7.83
CA CYS A 87 7.41 0.06 -7.72
C CYS A 87 6.82 -0.18 -6.33
N ILE A 88 6.31 0.88 -5.70
CA ILE A 88 5.56 0.83 -4.45
C ILE A 88 4.08 1.00 -4.77
N HIS A 89 3.26 0.10 -4.24
CA HIS A 89 1.81 0.15 -4.36
C HIS A 89 1.22 0.66 -3.04
N GLY A 90 0.29 1.60 -3.14
CA GLY A 90 -0.46 2.13 -2.00
C GLY A 90 -1.95 1.92 -2.23
N ASP A 91 -2.59 1.23 -1.30
CA ASP A 91 -4.05 1.15 -1.22
C ASP A 91 -4.56 2.32 -0.37
N CYS A 92 -5.54 3.04 -0.91
CA CYS A 92 -6.13 4.17 -0.22
C CYS A 92 -7.34 3.74 0.59
N LEU A 93 -7.43 4.30 1.79
CA LEU A 93 -8.67 4.25 2.55
C LEU A 93 -9.69 5.22 1.93
N PRO A 94 -10.98 4.86 1.92
CA PRO A 94 -12.01 5.76 1.45
C PRO A 94 -12.10 6.98 2.38
N PRO A 95 -12.26 8.19 1.83
CA PRO A 95 -12.43 9.38 2.67
C PRO A 95 -13.83 9.37 3.29
N MET A 96 -13.91 9.65 4.60
CA MET A 96 -15.16 9.76 5.36
C MET A 96 -15.66 11.20 5.46
N CYS A 97 -15.61 11.91 4.33
CA CYS A 97 -16.05 13.29 4.21
C CYS A 97 -16.69 13.53 2.85
N VAL A 98 -17.63 14.46 2.78
CA VAL A 98 -18.38 14.81 1.56
C VAL A 98 -17.55 15.69 0.62
N ASP A 99 -16.64 16.47 1.19
CA ASP A 99 -15.77 17.43 0.52
C ASP A 99 -14.34 16.90 0.33
N TYR A 100 -14.22 15.59 0.14
CA TYR A 100 -12.93 14.96 -0.10
C TYR A 100 -12.28 15.52 -1.38
N ILE A 101 -10.96 15.61 -1.35
CA ILE A 101 -10.16 15.98 -2.53
C ILE A 101 -9.08 14.94 -2.76
N ARG A 102 -8.71 14.76 -4.03
CA ARG A 102 -7.64 13.85 -4.42
C ARG A 102 -6.29 14.52 -4.15
N GLY A 103 -5.49 13.94 -3.25
CA GLY A 103 -4.09 14.31 -3.08
C GLY A 103 -3.20 13.62 -4.12
N ASP A 104 -1.90 13.52 -3.81
CA ASP A 104 -0.95 12.82 -4.67
C ASP A 104 -1.37 11.36 -4.88
N CYS A 105 -1.49 10.57 -3.82
CA CYS A 105 -1.87 9.16 -3.91
C CYS A 105 -3.36 8.94 -3.56
N CYS A 106 -3.75 9.42 -2.37
CA CYS A 106 -5.04 9.13 -1.77
C CYS A 106 -5.91 10.36 -1.59
N TYR A 107 -7.20 10.11 -1.41
CA TYR A 107 -8.15 11.13 -1.03
C TYR A 107 -7.92 11.57 0.41
N TYR A 108 -8.20 12.84 0.70
CA TYR A 108 -8.15 13.37 2.05
C TYR A 108 -9.27 14.39 2.28
N CYS A 109 -9.55 14.65 3.56
CA CYS A 109 -10.62 15.53 4.02
C CYS A 109 -10.04 16.86 4.49
N PRO A 110 -10.07 17.92 3.67
CA PRO A 110 -9.39 19.18 3.98
C PRO A 110 -9.99 19.88 5.21
N ASN A 111 -11.29 19.72 5.45
CA ASN A 111 -12.02 20.31 6.57
C ASN A 111 -12.31 19.31 7.71
N GLY A 112 -11.62 18.17 7.71
CA GLY A 112 -11.90 17.07 8.65
C GLY A 112 -13.14 16.25 8.28
N GLN A 113 -13.56 15.38 9.19
CA GLN A 113 -14.68 14.47 8.95
C GLN A 113 -16.01 15.24 8.88
N ASN A 114 -16.82 14.94 7.86
CA ASN A 114 -18.18 15.46 7.73
C ASN A 114 -19.06 14.49 6.94
N CYS A 115 -20.37 14.62 7.08
CA CYS A 115 -21.31 13.74 6.40
C CYS A 115 -22.63 14.45 6.18
N ARG A 116 -23.42 13.95 5.22
CA ARG A 116 -24.78 14.42 4.96
C ARG A 116 -25.78 13.68 5.83
N LEU A 117 -26.62 14.41 6.54
CA LEU A 117 -27.87 13.88 7.08
C LEU A 117 -28.76 13.38 5.93
N PRO A 118 -29.76 12.52 6.20
CA PRO A 118 -30.77 12.13 5.20
C PRO A 118 -31.51 13.32 4.57
N SER A 119 -31.59 14.46 5.28
CA SER A 119 -32.12 15.72 4.79
C SER A 119 -31.22 16.43 3.76
N GLY A 120 -29.94 16.02 3.65
CA GLY A 120 -28.91 16.61 2.80
C GLY A 120 -28.01 17.64 3.51
N GLU A 121 -28.36 18.06 4.73
CA GLU A 121 -27.57 18.97 5.57
C GLU A 121 -26.24 18.34 5.99
N LEU A 122 -25.17 19.14 6.05
CA LEU A 122 -23.84 18.69 6.46
C LEU A 122 -23.65 18.81 7.97
N ILE A 123 -23.12 17.76 8.58
CA ILE A 123 -22.71 17.75 9.99
C ILE A 123 -21.23 17.37 10.10
N THR A 124 -20.55 17.95 11.09
CA THR A 124 -19.12 17.67 11.41
C THR A 124 -18.97 16.90 12.72
N GLY A 125 -20.07 16.59 13.40
CA GLY A 125 -20.10 15.87 14.66
C GLY A 125 -21.49 15.31 14.95
N PRO A 126 -21.66 14.57 16.05
CA PRO A 126 -22.94 14.01 16.44
C PRO A 126 -24.00 15.10 16.64
N VAL A 127 -25.21 14.87 16.14
CA VAL A 127 -26.37 15.76 16.32
C VAL A 127 -27.59 14.97 16.75
N GLU A 128 -28.52 15.62 17.44
CA GLU A 128 -29.84 15.07 17.73
C GLU A 128 -30.91 15.77 16.89
N LEU A 129 -31.71 15.00 16.15
CA LEU A 129 -32.76 15.52 15.28
C LEU A 129 -33.99 14.60 15.39
N ASP A 130 -35.16 15.17 15.69
CA ASP A 130 -36.44 14.44 15.69
C ASP A 130 -36.45 13.14 16.53
N GLY A 131 -35.75 13.14 17.68
CA GLY A 131 -35.63 11.96 18.54
C GLY A 131 -34.66 10.88 18.02
N MET A 132 -33.85 11.21 17.03
CA MET A 132 -32.75 10.40 16.51
C MET A 132 -31.41 11.03 16.90
N SER A 133 -30.42 10.19 17.20
CA SER A 133 -29.00 10.56 17.28
C SER A 133 -28.33 10.20 15.96
N CYS A 134 -27.79 11.20 15.26
CA CYS A 134 -27.10 11.04 13.99
C CYS A 134 -25.61 11.30 14.16
N LYS A 135 -24.76 10.43 13.60
CA LYS A 135 -23.30 10.61 13.58
C LYS A 135 -22.71 10.25 12.22
N CYS A 136 -21.54 10.82 11.91
CA CYS A 136 -20.80 10.41 10.73
C CYS A 136 -20.27 8.98 10.89
N PRO A 137 -20.26 8.20 9.80
CA PRO A 137 -19.70 6.85 9.81
C PRO A 137 -18.21 6.89 10.14
N GLU A 138 -17.76 5.95 10.95
CA GLU A 138 -16.35 5.82 11.36
C GLU A 138 -15.50 5.25 10.23
N GLN A 139 -14.20 5.61 10.21
CA GLN A 139 -13.27 5.13 9.19
C GLN A 139 -13.17 3.60 9.21
N GLU A 140 -13.50 2.96 8.09
CA GLU A 140 -13.35 1.52 7.90
C GLU A 140 -11.92 1.21 7.46
N TYR A 141 -11.02 0.93 8.42
CA TYR A 141 -9.60 0.69 8.15
C TYR A 141 -9.30 -0.59 7.34
N TYR A 142 -10.26 -1.51 7.22
CA TYR A 142 -10.07 -2.79 6.54
C TYR A 142 -10.59 -2.80 5.10
N LEU A 143 -11.17 -1.70 4.64
CA LEU A 143 -11.75 -1.60 3.32
C LEU A 143 -10.90 -0.65 2.48
N PRO A 144 -9.99 -1.16 1.63
CA PRO A 144 -9.40 -0.33 0.59
C PRO A 144 -10.54 0.12 -0.33
N GLY A 145 -10.54 1.39 -0.72
CA GLY A 145 -11.76 1.89 -1.33
C GLY A 145 -11.73 3.24 -1.97
N VAL A 146 -12.63 3.34 -2.94
CA VAL A 146 -13.07 4.56 -3.59
C VAL A 146 -14.09 5.25 -2.68
N PRO A 147 -14.15 6.59 -2.69
CA PRO A 147 -15.28 7.32 -2.11
C PRO A 147 -16.62 6.71 -2.55
N ALA A 148 -17.55 6.56 -1.61
CA ALA A 148 -18.88 6.04 -1.87
C ALA A 148 -19.88 6.71 -0.92
N ASP A 149 -21.16 6.75 -1.30
CA ASP A 149 -22.19 7.43 -0.53
C ASP A 149 -22.28 6.93 0.92
N ARG A 150 -22.12 5.61 1.14
CA ARG A 150 -22.09 5.02 2.49
C ARG A 150 -20.99 5.57 3.41
N HIS A 151 -19.92 6.15 2.85
CA HIS A 151 -18.82 6.77 3.60
C HIS A 151 -19.12 8.22 3.97
N THR A 152 -20.16 8.82 3.38
CA THR A 152 -20.43 10.26 3.47
C THR A 152 -21.87 10.57 3.92
N ILE A 153 -22.69 9.56 4.19
CA ILE A 153 -24.05 9.69 4.73
C ILE A 153 -24.04 9.38 6.23
N ALA A 154 -24.68 10.23 7.02
CA ALA A 154 -24.81 10.07 8.47
C ALA A 154 -25.65 8.84 8.83
N ILE A 155 -25.25 8.16 9.89
CA ILE A 155 -25.99 7.04 10.48
C ILE A 155 -26.85 7.61 11.61
N CYS A 156 -28.17 7.54 11.45
CA CYS A 156 -29.14 8.00 12.44
C CYS A 156 -29.78 6.82 13.17
N THR A 157 -29.71 6.82 14.50
CA THR A 157 -30.32 5.80 15.37
C THR A 157 -31.32 6.43 16.33
N PRO A 158 -32.47 5.80 16.64
CA PRO A 158 -33.42 6.32 17.62
C PRO A 158 -32.76 6.54 18.98
N THR A 159 -32.96 7.72 19.57
CA THR A 159 -32.52 7.97 20.94
C THR A 159 -33.48 7.24 21.88
N THR A 160 -33.01 6.16 22.50
CA THR A 160 -33.79 5.43 23.52
C THR A 160 -33.98 6.33 24.73
N THR A 161 -35.00 7.17 24.71
CA THR A 161 -35.55 7.80 25.91
C THR A 161 -36.26 6.70 26.69
N ILE A 162 -35.48 5.92 27.46
CA ILE A 162 -36.06 5.13 28.54
C ILE A 162 -36.57 6.15 29.55
N SER A 163 -37.83 6.55 29.39
CA SER A 163 -38.55 7.27 30.44
C SER A 163 -38.66 6.30 31.60
N THR A 164 -37.74 6.38 32.57
CA THR A 164 -37.87 5.66 33.84
C THR A 164 -39.24 6.04 34.42
N PRO A 165 -40.19 5.10 34.56
CA PRO A 165 -41.47 5.41 35.18
C PRO A 165 -41.16 5.85 36.61
N THR A 166 -41.41 7.13 36.89
CA THR A 166 -41.35 7.64 38.26
C THR A 166 -42.52 7.01 39.01
N ILE A 167 -42.26 5.90 39.70
CA ILE A 167 -43.21 5.34 40.66
C ILE A 167 -43.29 6.33 41.82
N LYS A 168 -44.27 7.24 41.78
CA LYS A 168 -44.67 8.00 42.96
C LYS A 168 -45.26 7.00 43.96
N SER A 169 -44.47 6.60 44.93
CA SER A 169 -44.96 5.88 46.10
C SER A 169 -45.85 6.83 46.90
N VAL A 170 -47.16 6.66 46.79
CA VAL A 170 -48.13 7.32 47.68
C VAL A 170 -48.19 6.46 48.95
N LEU A 171 -47.63 6.99 50.04
CA LEU A 171 -47.84 6.52 51.40
C LEU A 171 -48.83 7.45 52.10
#